data_AF-A7EG19-F1
#
_entry.id   AF-A7EG19-F1
#
_cell.length_a   1.000
_cell.length_b   1.000
_cell.length_c   1.000
_cell.angle_alpha   90.00
_cell.angle_beta   90.00
_cell.angle_gamma   90.00
#
_symmetry.space_group_name_H-M   'P 1'
#
loop_
_entity.id
_entity.type
_entity.pdbx_description
1 polymer ?
#
loop_
_entity_poly.entity_id
_entity_poly.type
_entity_poly.pdbx_seq_one_letter_code
_entity_poly.pdbx_strand_id
1 'polypeptide(L)'
;MIPCNFCRENELRCVKDLSNSERTRCSECMRARRSCDAEFALSDDWDREVPREGDWEALDRHEEKLDREEEATMSKLLRLRKQRKFIKERRKRMADRGLKYLDELDALEEREKLENERVEREKEQAGTGSSMPVAVNSNVLDNFDPSSFLSLSEPFSFQNSSGPFWGDPDSVGEMPPTSQGS
;
A
#
# COMPACT_ATOMS: atom_id res chain seq x y z
N MET A 1 -24.29 51.89 0.93
CA MET A 1 -25.16 53.00 0.51
C MET A 1 -24.34 53.95 -0.35
N ILE A 2 -24.68 54.10 -1.63
CA ILE A 2 -23.93 54.92 -2.57
C ILE A 2 -24.43 56.38 -2.44
N PRO A 3 -23.56 57.38 -2.19
CA PRO A 3 -24.00 58.78 -2.10
C PRO A 3 -24.45 59.29 -3.48
N CYS A 4 -25.48 60.14 -3.52
CA CYS A 4 -25.88 60.77 -4.78
C CYS A 4 -24.78 61.69 -5.32
N ASN A 5 -24.83 61.98 -6.63
CA ASN A 5 -23.87 62.84 -7.31
C ASN A 5 -23.72 64.21 -6.62
N PHE A 6 -24.82 64.84 -6.23
CA PHE A 6 -24.82 66.13 -5.52
C PHE A 6 -24.08 66.09 -4.19
N CYS A 7 -24.37 65.09 -3.34
CA CYS A 7 -23.69 64.97 -2.06
C CYS A 7 -22.22 64.62 -2.22
N ARG A 8 -21.86 63.85 -3.26
CA ARG A 8 -20.47 63.52 -3.57
C ARG A 8 -19.67 64.74 -4.00
N GLU A 9 -20.22 65.58 -4.87
CA GLU A 9 -19.56 66.80 -5.39
C GLU A 9 -19.38 67.89 -4.33
N ASN A 10 -20.28 67.95 -3.35
CA ASN A 10 -20.26 68.96 -2.29
C ASN A 10 -19.71 68.43 -0.96
N GLU A 11 -19.14 67.22 -0.95
CA GLU A 11 -18.62 66.53 0.24
C GLU A 11 -19.63 66.45 1.40
N LEU A 12 -20.92 66.35 1.08
CA LEU A 12 -22.03 66.28 2.04
C LEU A 12 -22.37 64.82 2.39
N ARG A 13 -22.82 64.60 3.63
CA ARG A 13 -23.32 63.29 4.05
C ARG A 13 -24.68 63.01 3.42
N CYS A 14 -24.75 62.04 2.52
CA CYS A 14 -25.99 61.61 1.89
C CYS A 14 -26.79 60.66 2.79
N VAL A 15 -27.79 61.18 3.51
CA VAL A 15 -28.71 60.39 4.35
C VAL A 15 -30.08 60.29 3.67
N LYS A 16 -30.56 59.08 3.38
CA LYS A 16 -31.91 58.82 2.85
C LYS A 16 -32.68 57.98 3.87
N ASP A 17 -33.87 58.43 4.25
CA ASP A 17 -34.72 57.72 5.20
C ASP A 17 -35.33 56.49 4.52
N LEU A 18 -34.91 55.30 4.96
CA LEU A 18 -35.36 54.02 4.38
C LEU A 18 -36.73 53.58 4.90
N SER A 19 -37.24 54.23 5.97
CA SER A 19 -38.54 53.94 6.56
C SER A 19 -39.72 54.48 5.75
N ASN A 20 -39.47 55.42 4.82
CA ASN A 20 -40.50 56.02 4.00
C ASN A 20 -40.11 55.91 2.52
N SER A 21 -40.61 54.87 1.86
CA SER A 21 -40.34 54.55 0.45
C SER A 21 -40.80 55.65 -0.53
N GLU A 22 -41.68 56.54 -0.11
CA GLU A 22 -42.14 57.67 -0.92
C GLU A 22 -41.11 58.81 -0.97
N ARG A 23 -40.17 58.84 -0.03
CA ARG A 23 -39.05 59.80 -0.03
C ARG A 23 -37.94 59.30 -0.93
N THR A 24 -38.09 59.62 -2.21
CA THR A 24 -37.10 59.31 -3.26
C THR A 24 -35.78 60.07 -3.08
N ARG A 25 -35.74 61.13 -2.26
CA ARG A 25 -34.61 62.07 -2.12
C ARG A 25 -33.93 61.99 -0.75
N CYS A 26 -32.61 62.18 -0.71
CA CYS A 26 -31.84 62.32 0.54
C CYS A 26 -32.14 63.66 1.24
N SER A 27 -31.79 63.76 2.54
CA SER A 27 -32.01 64.94 3.38
C SER A 27 -31.44 66.22 2.77
N GLU A 28 -30.25 66.15 2.20
CA GLU A 28 -29.55 67.30 1.62
C GLU A 28 -30.15 67.71 0.26
N CYS A 29 -30.53 66.77 -0.59
CA CYS A 29 -31.25 67.07 -1.84
C CYS A 29 -32.66 67.63 -1.57
N MET A 30 -33.34 67.19 -0.50
CA MET A 30 -34.61 67.76 -0.07
C MET A 30 -34.44 69.22 0.39
N ARG A 31 -33.42 69.50 1.21
CA ARG A 31 -33.10 70.87 1.66
C ARG A 31 -32.71 71.79 0.51
N ALA A 32 -31.92 71.27 -0.43
CA ALA A 32 -31.48 72.00 -1.62
C ALA A 32 -32.56 72.09 -2.72
N ARG A 33 -33.73 71.45 -2.54
CA ARG A 33 -34.82 71.36 -3.52
C ARG A 33 -34.37 70.83 -4.90
N ARG A 34 -33.46 69.86 -4.93
CA ARG A 34 -32.96 69.22 -6.16
C ARG A 34 -33.42 67.76 -6.26
N SER A 35 -33.29 67.18 -7.47
CA SER A 35 -33.40 65.73 -7.66
C SER A 35 -32.26 65.01 -6.96
N CYS A 36 -32.49 63.74 -6.61
CA CYS A 36 -31.52 62.92 -5.90
C CYS A 36 -31.36 61.62 -6.68
N ASP A 37 -30.14 61.35 -7.16
CA ASP A 37 -29.82 60.15 -7.93
C ASP A 37 -29.31 59.02 -7.00
N ALA A 38 -29.68 59.06 -5.71
CA ALA A 38 -29.33 58.00 -4.78
C ALA A 38 -30.16 56.74 -5.08
N GLU A 39 -29.62 55.89 -5.95
CA GLU A 39 -30.10 54.53 -6.15
C GLU A 39 -29.83 53.71 -4.89
N PHE A 40 -30.86 53.02 -4.42
CA PHE A 40 -30.71 52.04 -3.38
C PHE A 40 -30.47 50.70 -4.06
N ALA A 41 -29.28 50.14 -3.90
CA ALA A 41 -29.05 48.73 -4.16
C ALA A 41 -29.79 47.94 -3.07
N LEU A 42 -31.11 47.77 -3.24
CA LEU A 42 -31.88 46.71 -2.59
C LEU A 42 -31.31 45.45 -3.24
N SER A 43 -30.23 44.95 -2.66
CA SER A 43 -29.72 43.64 -2.99
C SER A 43 -30.72 42.65 -2.38
N ASP A 44 -31.84 42.45 -3.07
CA ASP A 44 -32.79 41.34 -2.86
C ASP A 44 -32.14 39.98 -3.24
N ASP A 45 -30.80 39.95 -3.35
CA ASP A 45 -29.99 38.82 -3.80
C ASP A 45 -29.37 38.05 -2.62
N TRP A 46 -29.34 38.65 -1.41
CA TRP A 46 -28.80 37.98 -0.21
C TRP A 46 -29.65 36.78 0.24
N ASP A 47 -30.96 36.80 0.02
CA ASP A 47 -31.85 35.69 0.40
C ASP A 47 -31.85 34.54 -0.63
N ARG A 48 -31.22 34.74 -1.80
CA ARG A 48 -31.20 33.75 -2.87
C ARG A 48 -30.06 32.73 -2.74
N GLU A 49 -29.03 33.07 -1.97
CA GLU A 49 -27.80 32.28 -1.81
C GLU A 49 -27.74 31.47 -0.51
N VAL A 50 -28.77 31.53 0.34
CA VAL A 50 -28.79 30.75 1.59
C VAL A 50 -29.02 29.27 1.25
N PRO A 51 -28.06 28.37 1.50
CA PRO A 51 -28.23 26.94 1.24
C PRO A 51 -29.40 26.39 2.03
N ARG A 52 -30.23 25.56 1.39
CA ARG A 52 -31.36 24.92 2.07
C ARG A 52 -30.85 23.79 2.97
N GLU A 53 -31.65 23.41 3.95
CA GLU A 53 -31.33 22.31 4.89
C GLU A 53 -30.93 21.01 4.16
N GLY A 54 -31.58 20.69 3.04
CA GLY A 54 -31.22 19.53 2.21
C GLY A 54 -29.88 19.63 1.48
N ASP A 55 -29.33 20.84 1.28
CA ASP A 55 -27.99 21.01 0.71
C ASP A 55 -26.91 20.59 1.72
N TRP A 56 -27.14 20.85 3.02
CA TRP A 56 -26.27 20.42 4.11
C TRP A 56 -26.30 18.90 4.29
N GLU A 57 -27.49 18.28 4.32
CA GLU A 57 -27.62 16.82 4.40
C GLU A 57 -27.02 16.08 3.19
N ALA A 58 -27.00 16.71 2.01
CA ALA A 58 -26.34 16.16 0.84
C ALA A 58 -24.81 16.20 0.97
N LEU A 59 -24.26 17.28 1.54
CA LEU A 59 -22.84 17.41 1.83
C LEU A 59 -22.40 16.41 2.90
N ASP A 60 -23.14 16.27 3.99
CA ASP A 60 -22.83 15.32 5.08
C ASP A 60 -22.80 13.88 4.55
N ARG A 61 -23.78 13.49 3.73
CA ARG A 61 -23.78 12.16 3.08
C ARG A 61 -22.59 11.96 2.15
N HIS A 62 -22.14 13.01 1.48
CA HIS A 62 -20.96 12.95 0.63
C HIS A 62 -19.68 12.80 1.45
N GLU A 63 -19.56 13.51 2.57
CA GLU A 63 -18.45 13.40 3.51
C GLU A 63 -18.37 11.99 4.09
N GLU A 64 -19.49 11.47 4.65
CA GLU A 64 -19.51 10.10 5.19
C GLU A 64 -19.18 9.03 4.15
N LYS A 65 -19.51 9.26 2.87
CA LYS A 65 -19.16 8.34 1.79
C LYS A 65 -17.65 8.35 1.55
N LEU A 66 -17.05 9.54 1.51
CA LEU A 66 -15.61 9.69 1.37
C LEU A 66 -14.85 9.06 2.53
N ASP A 67 -15.34 9.24 3.77
CA ASP A 67 -14.73 8.63 4.95
C ASP A 67 -14.71 7.10 4.86
N ARG A 68 -15.84 6.48 4.47
CA ARG A 68 -15.91 5.03 4.27
C ARG A 68 -14.95 4.55 3.17
N GLU A 69 -14.82 5.31 2.09
CA GLU A 69 -13.88 5.01 1.01
C GLU A 69 -12.42 5.16 1.50
N GLU A 70 -12.12 6.18 2.31
CA GLU A 70 -10.81 6.37 2.92
C GLU A 70 -10.46 5.19 3.84
N GLU A 71 -11.34 4.80 4.75
CA GLU A 71 -11.12 3.67 5.66
C GLU A 71 -10.87 2.36 4.88
N ALA A 72 -11.68 2.11 3.84
CA ALA A 72 -11.53 0.94 2.98
C ALA A 72 -10.17 0.94 2.26
N THR A 73 -9.72 2.07 1.72
CA THR A 73 -8.42 2.18 1.05
C THR A 73 -7.25 2.06 2.03
N MET A 74 -7.38 2.62 3.24
CA MET A 74 -6.38 2.53 4.29
C MET A 74 -6.19 1.09 4.79
N SER A 75 -7.28 0.34 4.98
CA SER A 75 -7.20 -1.08 5.34
C SER A 75 -6.46 -1.91 4.27
N LYS A 76 -6.75 -1.66 2.99
CA LYS A 76 -6.06 -2.28 1.85
C LYS A 76 -4.57 -1.92 1.83
N LEU A 77 -4.24 -0.66 2.07
CA LEU A 77 -2.86 -0.18 2.12
C LEU A 77 -2.06 -0.86 3.25
N LEU A 78 -2.66 -1.03 4.43
CA LEU A 78 -2.02 -1.74 5.54
C LEU A 78 -1.75 -3.22 5.20
N ARG A 79 -2.72 -3.91 4.58
CA ARG A 79 -2.55 -5.29 4.11
C ARG A 79 -1.40 -5.40 3.11
N LEU A 80 -1.36 -4.52 2.10
CA LEU A 80 -0.28 -4.48 1.10
C LEU A 80 1.08 -4.20 1.74
N ARG A 81 1.15 -3.29 2.72
CA ARG A 81 2.39 -3.03 3.48
C ARG A 81 2.86 -4.27 4.23
N LYS A 82 1.96 -5.03 4.86
CA LYS A 82 2.29 -6.29 5.54
C LYS A 82 2.81 -7.34 4.56
N GLN A 83 2.13 -7.51 3.43
CA GLN A 83 2.57 -8.43 2.36
C GLN A 83 3.96 -8.04 1.82
N ARG A 84 4.19 -6.75 1.55
CA ARG A 84 5.50 -6.24 1.10
C ARG A 84 6.60 -6.53 2.11
N LYS A 85 6.34 -6.32 3.41
CA LYS A 85 7.30 -6.66 4.48
C LYS A 85 7.60 -8.16 4.50
N PHE A 86 6.56 -8.99 4.42
CA PHE A 86 6.72 -10.46 4.39
C PHE A 86 7.56 -10.93 3.19
N ILE A 87 7.29 -10.41 1.99
CA ILE A 87 8.05 -10.75 0.79
C ILE A 87 9.52 -10.30 0.93
N LYS A 88 9.76 -9.09 1.44
CA LYS A 88 11.12 -8.60 1.69
C LYS A 88 11.88 -9.52 2.66
N GLU A 89 11.23 -9.92 3.75
CA GLU A 89 11.83 -10.81 4.75
C GLU A 89 12.07 -12.22 4.21
N ARG A 90 11.13 -12.75 3.43
CA ARG A 90 11.28 -14.04 2.77
C ARG A 90 12.45 -14.03 1.79
N ARG A 91 12.58 -12.96 0.98
CA ARG A 91 13.71 -12.77 0.06
C ARG A 91 15.04 -12.70 0.79
N LYS A 92 15.10 -11.96 1.91
CA LYS A 92 16.30 -11.90 2.75
C LYS A 92 16.69 -13.29 3.26
N ARG A 93 15.74 -14.03 3.84
CA ARG A 93 15.98 -15.40 4.31
C ARG A 93 16.42 -16.36 3.22
N MET A 94 15.91 -16.24 1.99
CA MET A 94 16.39 -17.05 0.86
C MET A 94 17.82 -16.70 0.49
N ALA A 95 18.17 -15.41 0.44
CA ALA A 95 19.53 -14.97 0.19
C ALA A 95 20.50 -15.46 1.28
N ASP A 96 20.12 -15.31 2.55
CA ASP A 96 20.94 -15.76 3.69
C ASP A 96 21.17 -17.28 3.67
N ARG A 97 20.17 -18.07 3.27
CA ARG A 97 20.34 -19.53 3.09
C ARG A 97 21.24 -19.86 1.91
N GLY A 98 21.11 -19.15 0.80
CA GLY A 98 21.97 -19.32 -0.37
C GLY A 98 23.43 -19.02 -0.05
N LEU A 99 23.69 -17.94 0.69
CA LEU A 99 25.04 -17.58 1.13
C LEU A 99 25.63 -18.61 2.10
N LYS A 100 24.85 -19.06 3.09
CA LYS A 100 25.30 -20.12 4.02
C LYS A 100 25.66 -21.42 3.31
N TYR A 101 24.88 -21.81 2.30
CA TYR A 101 25.18 -23.00 1.50
C TYR A 101 26.50 -22.86 0.73
N LEU A 102 26.80 -21.67 0.21
CA LEU A 102 28.09 -21.39 -0.45
C LEU A 102 29.24 -21.44 0.55
N ASP A 103 29.10 -20.80 1.72
CA ASP A 103 30.11 -20.83 2.78
C ASP A 103 30.40 -22.27 3.25
N GLU A 104 29.37 -23.12 3.34
CA GLU A 104 29.51 -24.54 3.69
C GLU A 104 30.26 -25.33 2.61
N LEU A 105 30.04 -25.02 1.33
CA LEU A 105 30.72 -25.65 0.20
C LEU A 105 32.20 -25.28 0.16
N ASP A 106 32.51 -24.00 0.31
CA ASP A 106 33.90 -23.50 0.34
C ASP A 106 34.68 -24.15 1.50
N ALA A 107 34.04 -24.25 2.68
CA ALA A 107 34.65 -24.93 3.83
C ALA A 107 34.87 -26.44 3.62
N LEU A 108 34.05 -27.10 2.80
CA LEU A 108 34.27 -28.50 2.41
C LEU A 108 35.42 -28.63 1.42
N GLU A 109 35.48 -27.78 0.39
CA GLU A 109 36.57 -27.76 -0.57
C GLU A 109 37.93 -27.48 0.09
N GLU A 110 37.99 -26.54 1.04
CA GLU A 110 39.20 -26.25 1.79
C GLU A 110 39.66 -27.44 2.63
N ARG A 111 38.71 -28.15 3.28
CA ARG A 111 39.03 -29.37 4.04
C ARG A 111 39.56 -30.48 3.14
N GLU A 112 38.95 -30.68 1.97
CA GLU A 112 39.42 -31.67 1.00
C GLU A 112 40.81 -31.32 0.46
N LYS A 113 41.08 -30.04 0.15
CA LYS A 113 42.40 -29.58 -0.27
C LYS A 113 43.46 -29.86 0.79
N LEU A 114 43.15 -29.58 2.05
CA LEU A 114 44.06 -29.85 3.17
C LEU A 114 44.30 -31.35 3.37
N GLU A 115 43.28 -32.19 3.22
CA GLU A 115 43.42 -33.64 3.31
C GLU A 115 44.24 -34.21 2.16
N ASN A 116 43.96 -33.80 0.92
CA ASN A 116 44.74 -34.19 -0.25
C ASN A 116 46.20 -33.76 -0.13
N GLU A 117 46.50 -32.56 0.38
CA GLU A 117 47.88 -32.11 0.62
C GLU A 117 48.59 -32.94 1.70
N ARG A 118 47.86 -33.45 2.70
CA ARG A 118 48.43 -34.37 3.71
C ARG A 118 48.72 -35.74 3.09
N VAL A 119 47.77 -36.28 2.33
CA VAL A 119 47.93 -37.56 1.63
C VAL A 119 49.08 -37.50 0.62
N GLU A 120 49.19 -36.43 -0.16
CA GLU A 120 50.31 -36.25 -1.10
C GLU A 120 51.66 -36.16 -0.36
N ARG A 121 51.75 -35.41 0.74
CA ARG A 121 52.98 -35.39 1.56
C ARG A 121 53.33 -36.74 2.17
N GLU A 122 52.33 -37.52 2.59
CA GLU A 122 52.53 -38.88 3.10
C GLU A 122 52.98 -39.84 1.99
N LYS A 123 52.42 -39.72 0.77
CA LYS A 123 52.87 -40.49 -0.40
C LYS A 123 54.28 -40.11 -0.84
N GLU A 124 54.65 -38.84 -0.83
CA GLU A 124 56.01 -38.38 -1.13
C GLU A 124 57.02 -38.92 -0.11
N GLN A 125 56.65 -38.97 1.18
CA GLN A 125 57.47 -39.59 2.23
C GLN A 125 57.54 -41.12 2.09
N ALA A 126 56.45 -41.79 1.72
CA ALA A 126 56.44 -43.23 1.45
C ALA A 126 57.16 -43.62 0.14
N GLY A 127 57.21 -42.71 -0.84
CA GLY A 127 57.86 -42.89 -2.14
C GLY A 127 59.40 -42.89 -2.09
N THR A 128 60.01 -42.55 -0.94
CA THR A 128 61.47 -42.62 -0.76
C THR A 128 61.95 -44.04 -0.37
N GLY A 129 61.05 -45.03 -0.25
CA GLY A 129 61.46 -46.41 -0.04
C GLY A 129 60.36 -47.45 -0.24
N SER A 130 60.10 -47.86 -1.47
CA SER A 130 59.87 -49.26 -1.85
C SER A 130 59.50 -49.36 -3.33
N SER A 131 60.06 -50.36 -3.99
CA SER A 131 59.86 -50.68 -5.41
C SER A 131 58.63 -51.54 -5.66
N MET A 132 58.16 -51.48 -6.91
CA MET A 132 57.31 -52.41 -7.68
C MET A 132 55.80 -52.09 -7.76
N PRO A 133 55.21 -52.12 -8.98
CA PRO A 133 53.77 -51.94 -9.18
C PRO A 133 53.07 -53.30 -9.09
N VAL A 134 52.01 -53.37 -8.27
CA VAL A 134 51.07 -54.49 -8.31
C VAL A 134 49.80 -54.00 -8.98
N ALA A 135 49.58 -54.49 -10.19
CA ALA A 135 48.31 -54.38 -10.89
C ALA A 135 47.22 -55.09 -10.06
N VAL A 136 46.25 -54.32 -9.57
CA VAL A 136 45.00 -54.86 -9.03
C VAL A 136 43.86 -54.28 -9.85
N ASN A 137 43.22 -55.16 -10.60
CA ASN A 137 42.11 -54.91 -11.51
C ASN A 137 40.90 -54.31 -10.75
N SER A 138 40.39 -53.17 -11.22
CA SER A 138 39.12 -52.58 -10.76
C SER A 138 38.06 -52.74 -11.85
N ASN A 139 37.40 -53.89 -11.86
CA ASN A 139 36.19 -54.11 -12.66
C ASN A 139 34.95 -53.67 -11.84
N VAL A 140 34.86 -52.38 -11.49
CA VAL A 140 33.73 -51.83 -10.70
C VAL A 140 32.92 -50.79 -11.50
N LEU A 141 33.29 -50.50 -12.76
CA LEU A 141 32.64 -49.47 -13.58
C LEU A 141 31.74 -49.99 -14.72
N ASP A 142 31.52 -51.30 -14.85
CA ASP A 142 30.69 -51.84 -15.95
C ASP A 142 29.18 -51.91 -15.64
N ASN A 143 28.72 -51.35 -14.52
CA ASN A 143 27.30 -51.45 -14.12
C ASN A 143 26.58 -50.09 -14.02
N PHE A 144 26.96 -49.12 -14.86
CA PHE A 144 26.19 -47.90 -15.04
C PHE A 144 25.34 -48.02 -16.32
N ASP A 145 24.05 -48.33 -16.14
CA ASP A 145 23.05 -48.32 -17.21
C ASP A 145 22.28 -46.98 -17.21
N PRO A 146 22.54 -46.07 -18.17
CA PRO A 146 21.87 -44.77 -18.26
C PRO A 146 20.39 -44.85 -18.67
N SER A 147 19.89 -46.05 -19.00
CA SER A 147 18.49 -46.28 -19.41
C SER A 147 17.50 -46.21 -18.25
N SER A 148 18.00 -46.24 -17.00
CA SER A 148 17.20 -46.17 -15.78
C SER A 148 16.57 -44.78 -15.50
N PHE A 149 17.03 -43.71 -16.18
CA PHE A 149 16.43 -42.37 -16.07
C PHE A 149 15.24 -42.13 -17.01
N LEU A 150 15.01 -42.99 -18.00
CA LEU A 150 13.97 -42.78 -19.01
C LEU A 150 12.71 -43.62 -18.80
N SER A 151 12.69 -44.48 -17.76
CA SER A 151 11.51 -45.25 -17.36
C SER A 151 10.94 -44.72 -16.05
N LEU A 152 10.50 -43.46 -16.04
CA LEU A 152 9.60 -42.96 -15.01
C LEU A 152 8.28 -42.51 -15.64
N SER A 153 7.61 -43.46 -16.27
CA SER A 153 6.16 -43.42 -16.43
C SER A 153 5.50 -44.00 -15.17
N GLU A 154 5.70 -43.32 -14.03
CA GLU A 154 4.79 -43.34 -12.90
C GLU A 154 4.51 -41.88 -12.51
N PRO A 155 3.24 -41.46 -12.44
CA PRO A 155 2.93 -40.10 -12.01
C PRO A 155 3.39 -39.97 -10.58
N PHE A 156 4.37 -39.09 -10.35
CA PHE A 156 4.82 -38.67 -9.02
C PHE A 156 3.58 -38.33 -8.17
N SER A 157 3.17 -39.30 -7.37
CA SER A 157 2.26 -39.09 -6.25
C SER A 157 3.11 -38.43 -5.18
N PHE A 158 3.33 -37.13 -5.33
CA PHE A 158 3.49 -36.30 -4.15
C PHE A 158 2.28 -36.62 -3.30
N GLN A 159 2.51 -37.25 -2.15
CA GLN A 159 1.56 -37.18 -1.06
C GLN A 159 1.45 -35.70 -0.70
N ASN A 160 0.55 -35.04 -1.41
CA ASN A 160 -0.02 -33.77 -1.09
C ASN A 160 -0.73 -33.98 0.25
N SER A 161 0.03 -33.89 1.35
CA SER A 161 -0.48 -33.29 2.58
C SER A 161 -0.58 -31.77 2.36
N SER A 162 -1.18 -31.37 1.24
CA SER A 162 -1.77 -30.06 1.05
C SER A 162 -3.20 -30.21 1.56
N GLY A 163 -3.37 -30.10 2.88
CA GLY A 163 -4.63 -29.56 3.37
C GLY A 163 -4.88 -28.22 2.66
N PRO A 164 -6.14 -27.81 2.46
CA PRO A 164 -6.45 -26.52 1.85
C PRO A 164 -5.84 -25.40 2.71
N PHE A 165 -4.62 -24.97 2.38
CA PHE A 165 -3.96 -23.84 3.03
C PHE A 165 -4.59 -22.51 2.57
N TRP A 166 -5.28 -22.55 1.43
CA TRP A 166 -6.18 -21.50 1.00
C TRP A 166 -7.57 -21.83 1.54
N GLY A 167 -7.89 -21.32 2.72
CA GLY A 167 -9.29 -21.15 3.10
C GLY A 167 -9.94 -20.16 2.13
N ASP A 168 -11.11 -20.51 1.63
CA ASP A 168 -11.99 -19.61 0.90
C ASP A 168 -12.20 -18.32 1.72
N PRO A 169 -12.03 -17.12 1.13
CA PRO A 169 -12.34 -15.87 1.82
C PRO A 169 -13.84 -15.69 2.12
N ASP A 170 -14.71 -16.58 1.63
CA ASP A 170 -16.16 -16.54 1.84
C ASP A 170 -16.70 -17.71 2.69
N SER A 171 -15.83 -18.53 3.31
CA SER A 171 -16.28 -19.54 4.27
C SER A 171 -16.56 -18.88 5.63
N VAL A 172 -17.77 -18.35 5.76
CA VAL A 172 -18.41 -18.00 7.03
C VAL A 172 -18.35 -19.21 7.96
N GLY A 173 -17.40 -19.17 8.89
CA GLY A 173 -17.24 -20.21 9.90
C GLY A 173 -18.52 -20.37 10.71
N GLU A 174 -19.11 -21.56 10.66
CA GLU A 174 -20.15 -21.99 11.58
C GLU A 174 -19.64 -21.84 13.02
N MET A 175 -20.33 -21.02 13.80
CA MET A 175 -20.13 -20.91 15.24
C MET A 175 -20.42 -22.26 15.90
N PRO A 176 -19.53 -22.80 16.75
CA PRO A 176 -19.86 -23.99 17.52
C PRO A 176 -21.00 -23.67 18.51
N PRO A 177 -21.92 -24.62 18.76
CA PRO A 177 -23.04 -24.40 19.68
C PRO A 177 -22.50 -24.20 21.10
N THR A 178 -22.87 -23.07 21.71
CA THR A 178 -22.61 -22.80 23.11
C THR A 178 -23.40 -23.77 23.98
N SER A 179 -22.68 -24.56 24.77
CA SER A 179 -23.21 -25.40 25.83
C SER A 179 -23.99 -24.53 26.82
N GLN A 180 -25.31 -24.62 26.82
CA GLN A 180 -26.15 -24.15 27.92
C GLN A 180 -26.00 -25.12 29.09
N GLY A 181 -25.39 -24.66 30.17
CA GLY A 181 -25.52 -25.27 31.47
C GLY A 181 -26.76 -24.70 32.18
N SER A 182 -27.66 -25.58 32.59
CA SER A 182 -28.66 -25.36 33.65
C SER A 182 -28.55 -26.51 34.63
#